data_AF-A0A914UKN4-F1
#
_entry.id   AF-A0A914UKN4-F1
#
_cell.length_a   1.000
_cell.length_b   1.000
_cell.length_c   1.000
_cell.angle_alpha   90.00
_cell.angle_beta   90.00
_cell.angle_gamma   90.00
#
_symmetry.space_group_name_H-M   'P 1'
#
loop_
_entity.id
_entity.type
_entity.pdbx_description
1 polymer ?
#
loop_
_entity_poly.entity_id
_entity_poly.type
_entity_poly.pdbx_seq_one_letter_code
_entity_poly.pdbx_strand_id
1 'polypeptide(L)'
;MSCNCIFFAFVTVMLFLLPQFSTCINTCATANCDKSQKCVNGKCVPIKRDCPLNEEFRECGSDCEGKCPDHDQHQRPSNKIVSVGVCDGACIPNVCQCQRGYVRHPSGFCIIPSDCRPHNLGRRSVRK
;
A
#
# COMPACT_ATOMS: atom_id res chain seq x y z
N MET A 1 -4.84 5.56 -3.19
CA MET A 1 -6.13 6.23 -3.46
C MET A 1 -6.06 6.89 -4.82
N SER A 2 -6.76 6.35 -5.81
CA SER A 2 -6.75 6.88 -7.17
C SER A 2 -7.97 7.80 -7.34
N CYS A 3 -7.75 9.11 -7.24
CA CYS A 3 -8.78 10.11 -7.46
C CYS A 3 -8.88 10.37 -8.97
N ASN A 4 -10.02 10.08 -9.60
CA ASN A 4 -10.28 10.44 -11.00
C ASN A 4 -11.15 11.69 -11.02
N CYS A 5 -10.59 12.81 -11.46
CA CYS A 5 -11.32 14.06 -11.64
C CYS A 5 -12.11 14.01 -12.95
N ILE A 6 -13.44 13.96 -12.87
CA ILE A 6 -14.32 14.06 -14.05
C ILE A 6 -14.51 15.55 -14.35
N PHE A 7 -13.90 16.05 -15.42
CA PHE A 7 -14.19 17.38 -15.97
C PHE A 7 -15.57 17.34 -16.65
N PHE A 8 -16.62 17.80 -15.97
CA PHE A 8 -17.91 18.06 -16.62
C PHE A 8 -17.77 19.28 -17.54
N ALA A 9 -17.33 19.02 -18.77
CA ALA A 9 -17.29 20.01 -19.83
C ALA A 9 -18.57 19.93 -20.67
N PHE A 10 -19.73 20.35 -20.14
CA PHE A 10 -20.90 20.65 -20.98
C PHE A 10 -21.67 21.87 -20.48
N VAL A 11 -21.29 23.02 -21.05
CA VAL A 11 -22.15 24.04 -21.68
C VAL A 11 -23.51 24.28 -21.02
N THR A 12 -23.69 25.44 -20.37
CA THR A 12 -24.56 26.53 -20.86
C THR A 12 -24.47 27.76 -19.94
N VAL A 13 -24.00 28.88 -20.50
CA VAL A 13 -24.59 30.22 -20.38
C VAL A 13 -24.65 30.87 -18.97
N MET A 14 -23.82 31.92 -18.83
CA MET A 14 -23.97 33.13 -18.01
C MET A 14 -23.61 33.11 -16.52
N LEU A 15 -22.57 33.92 -16.26
CA LEU A 15 -22.13 34.45 -14.96
C LEU A 15 -21.60 33.41 -13.96
N PHE A 16 -20.89 33.91 -12.96
CA PHE A 16 -20.27 33.21 -11.84
C PHE A 16 -18.82 32.78 -12.04
N LEU A 17 -17.97 33.71 -11.58
CA LEU A 17 -16.67 33.50 -10.94
C LEU A 17 -16.75 32.43 -9.83
N LEU A 18 -17.00 31.16 -10.17
CA LEU A 18 -16.78 30.07 -9.23
C LEU A 18 -15.43 29.43 -9.54
N PRO A 19 -14.57 29.23 -8.53
CA PRO A 19 -13.33 28.53 -8.73
C PRO A 19 -13.65 27.14 -9.28
N GLN A 20 -12.72 26.59 -10.03
CA GLN A 20 -12.81 25.26 -10.61
C GLN A 20 -12.89 24.26 -9.44
N PHE A 21 -14.10 24.04 -8.91
CA PHE A 21 -14.36 23.04 -7.90
C PHE A 21 -14.24 21.70 -8.60
N SER A 22 -13.01 21.20 -8.71
CA SER A 22 -12.75 19.80 -8.97
C SER A 22 -13.33 19.05 -7.78
N THR A 23 -14.59 18.63 -7.88
CA THR A 23 -15.19 17.77 -6.87
C THR A 23 -14.52 16.41 -7.00
N CYS A 24 -13.62 16.11 -6.07
CA CYS A 24 -13.05 14.78 -5.90
C CYS A 24 -14.17 13.84 -5.43
N ILE A 25 -15.01 13.36 -6.35
CA ILE A 25 -16.01 12.36 -6.04
C ILE A 25 -15.24 11.09 -5.70
N ASN A 26 -15.22 10.72 -4.42
CA ASN A 26 -14.80 9.39 -4.02
C ASN A 26 -15.80 8.41 -4.65
N THR A 27 -15.38 7.75 -5.72
CA THR A 27 -16.22 6.80 -6.49
C THR A 27 -16.71 5.63 -5.64
N CYS A 28 -16.13 5.41 -4.46
CA CYS A 28 -16.54 4.39 -3.51
C CYS A 28 -17.38 4.91 -2.35
N ALA A 29 -17.65 6.22 -2.23
CA ALA A 29 -18.41 6.78 -1.11
C ALA A 29 -19.88 6.34 -1.09
N THR A 30 -20.46 6.04 -2.24
CA THR A 30 -21.87 5.59 -2.38
C THR A 30 -21.99 4.13 -2.81
N ALA A 31 -20.86 3.40 -2.91
CA ALA A 31 -20.86 2.02 -3.32
C ALA A 31 -21.38 1.12 -2.19
N ASN A 32 -22.54 0.49 -2.39
CA ASN A 32 -23.09 -0.50 -1.48
C ASN A 32 -22.59 -1.90 -1.87
N CYS A 33 -21.36 -2.22 -1.50
CA CYS A 33 -20.77 -3.55 -1.76
C CYS A 33 -21.19 -4.55 -0.67
N ASP A 34 -21.32 -5.82 -1.06
CA ASP A 34 -21.51 -6.90 -0.10
C ASP A 34 -20.28 -7.06 0.83
N LYS A 35 -20.44 -7.68 2.00
CA LYS A 35 -19.33 -7.94 2.94
C LYS A 35 -18.18 -8.74 2.32
N SER A 36 -18.46 -9.53 1.28
CA SER A 36 -17.47 -10.29 0.51
C SER A 36 -16.75 -9.49 -0.58
N GLN A 37 -17.04 -8.20 -0.72
CA GLN A 37 -16.55 -7.35 -1.79
C GLN A 37 -15.87 -6.09 -1.26
N LYS A 38 -14.94 -5.55 -2.05
CA LYS A 38 -14.33 -4.23 -1.83
C LYS A 38 -14.59 -3.32 -3.02
N CYS A 39 -14.73 -2.02 -2.77
CA CYS A 39 -14.84 -1.05 -3.84
C CYS A 39 -13.44 -0.67 -4.37
N VAL A 40 -13.24 -0.82 -5.67
CA VAL A 40 -12.05 -0.35 -6.39
C VAL A 40 -12.52 0.45 -7.60
N ASN A 41 -12.17 1.74 -7.65
CA ASN A 41 -12.56 2.66 -8.73
C ASN A 41 -14.09 2.67 -9.00
N GLY A 42 -14.91 2.65 -7.94
CA GLY A 42 -16.37 2.66 -8.06
C GLY A 42 -17.01 1.33 -8.41
N LYS A 43 -16.23 0.24 -8.53
CA LYS A 43 -16.75 -1.10 -8.80
C LYS A 43 -16.55 -2.01 -7.58
N CYS A 44 -17.58 -2.76 -7.21
CA CYS A 44 -17.46 -3.83 -6.23
C CYS A 44 -16.75 -5.03 -6.88
N VAL A 45 -15.60 -5.41 -6.33
CA VAL A 45 -14.84 -6.59 -6.75
C VAL A 45 -14.76 -7.58 -5.58
N PRO A 46 -14.79 -8.90 -5.83
CA PRO A 46 -14.67 -9.88 -4.77
C PRO A 46 -13.35 -9.71 -4.01
N ILE A 47 -13.40 -9.87 -2.69
CA ILE A 47 -12.21 -9.89 -1.85
C ILE A 47 -11.47 -11.19 -2.13
N LYS A 48 -10.26 -11.08 -2.70
CA LYS A 48 -9.37 -12.23 -2.85
C LYS A 48 -8.80 -12.58 -1.47
N ARG A 49 -9.18 -13.75 -0.96
CA ARG A 49 -8.65 -14.30 0.31
C ARG A 49 -7.34 -15.07 0.10
N ASP A 50 -6.99 -15.39 -1.14
CA ASP A 50 -5.72 -16.05 -1.46
C ASP A 50 -4.58 -15.05 -1.44
N CYS A 51 -3.73 -15.17 -0.43
CA CYS A 51 -2.52 -14.37 -0.30
C CYS A 51 -1.31 -15.09 -0.89
N PRO A 52 -0.28 -14.34 -1.31
CA PRO A 52 1.03 -14.87 -1.64
C PRO A 52 1.65 -15.71 -0.52
N LEU A 53 2.74 -16.41 -0.85
CA LEU A 53 3.52 -17.19 0.12
C LEU A 53 3.97 -16.32 1.30
N ASN A 54 3.87 -16.87 2.52
CA ASN A 54 4.22 -16.21 3.79
C ASN A 54 3.38 -14.98 4.14
N GLU A 55 2.23 -14.80 3.48
CA GLU A 55 1.21 -13.82 3.82
C GLU A 55 -0.05 -14.53 4.34
N GLU A 56 -0.82 -13.83 5.15
CA GLU A 56 -2.14 -14.27 5.62
C GLU A 56 -3.17 -13.19 5.36
N PHE A 57 -4.36 -13.62 4.94
CA PHE A 57 -5.47 -12.71 4.74
C PHE A 57 -6.01 -12.25 6.08
N ARG A 58 -6.11 -10.93 6.26
CA ARG A 58 -6.72 -10.30 7.43
C ARG A 58 -7.86 -9.41 6.98
N GLU A 59 -9.03 -9.62 7.56
CA GLU A 59 -10.18 -8.72 7.40
C GLU A 59 -9.86 -7.33 7.98
N CYS A 60 -8.99 -7.29 9.00
CA CYS A 60 -8.41 -6.09 9.58
C CYS A 60 -6.91 -6.31 9.80
N GLY A 61 -6.09 -5.85 8.86
CA GLY A 61 -4.63 -5.88 8.95
C GLY A 61 -4.09 -4.64 9.66
N SER A 62 -2.88 -4.76 10.22
CA SER A 62 -2.15 -3.64 10.83
C SER A 62 -1.13 -3.08 9.85
N ASP A 63 -0.91 -1.77 9.91
CA ASP A 63 0.15 -1.02 9.22
C ASP A 63 1.56 -1.31 9.76
N CYS A 64 1.67 -2.00 10.89
CA CYS A 64 2.91 -2.28 11.61
C CYS A 64 3.56 -3.63 11.29
N GLU A 65 3.39 -4.14 10.07
CA GLU A 65 4.21 -5.26 9.63
C GLU A 65 5.70 -4.87 9.64
N GLY A 66 6.56 -5.79 10.11
CA GLY A 66 7.99 -5.59 10.06
C GLY A 66 8.46 -5.51 8.61
N LYS A 67 9.36 -4.58 8.30
CA LYS A 67 9.94 -4.40 6.98
C LYS A 67 11.44 -4.64 7.06
N CYS A 68 12.01 -5.21 5.99
CA CYS A 68 13.44 -5.17 5.84
C CYS A 68 13.89 -3.69 5.79
N PRO A 69 15.06 -3.35 6.36
CA PRO A 69 15.58 -1.99 6.30
C PRO A 69 15.84 -1.59 4.85
N ASP A 70 15.28 -0.45 4.43
CA ASP A 70 15.65 0.16 3.15
C ASP A 70 17.03 0.81 3.28
N HIS A 71 17.87 0.59 2.27
CA HIS A 71 19.21 1.19 2.17
C HIS A 71 19.14 2.60 1.57
N ASP A 72 18.17 3.41 1.99
CA ASP A 72 18.18 4.81 1.61
C ASP A 72 19.44 5.47 2.18
N GLN A 73 20.17 6.11 1.25
CA GLN A 73 21.63 6.25 1.23
C GLN A 73 22.26 7.15 2.32
N HIS A 74 21.53 7.47 3.39
CA HIS A 74 21.97 8.36 4.47
C HIS A 74 22.02 7.71 5.86
N GLN A 75 21.53 6.48 6.04
CA GLN A 75 21.74 5.73 7.29
C GLN A 75 22.70 4.56 7.08
N ARG A 76 23.61 4.35 8.04
CA ARG A 76 24.48 3.16 8.09
C ARG A 76 23.60 1.91 7.91
N PRO A 77 24.05 0.92 7.11
CA PRO A 77 23.32 -0.34 6.96
C PRO A 77 23.19 -0.98 8.34
N SER A 78 21.96 -1.03 8.85
CA SER A 78 21.66 -1.77 10.07
C SER A 78 20.91 -3.03 9.63
N ASN A 79 21.35 -4.19 10.11
CA ASN A 79 20.60 -5.46 10.02
C ASN A 79 19.35 -5.47 10.91
N LYS A 80 18.86 -4.28 11.30
CA LYS A 80 17.77 -4.11 12.24
C LYS A 80 16.48 -4.14 11.44
N ILE A 81 15.65 -5.14 11.70
CA ILE A 81 14.26 -5.16 11.24
C ILE A 81 13.61 -3.85 11.68
N VAL A 82 13.05 -3.11 10.72
CA VAL A 82 12.36 -1.86 10.99
C VAL A 82 10.89 -2.20 11.09
N SER A 83 10.35 -2.20 12.30
CA SER A 83 8.91 -2.05 12.48
C SER A 83 8.54 -0.63 12.10
N VAL A 84 7.51 -0.47 11.26
CA VAL A 84 6.92 0.84 10.95
C VAL A 84 6.59 1.54 12.26
N GLY A 85 7.16 2.73 12.50
CA GLY A 85 7.26 3.49 13.75
C GLY A 85 6.17 3.29 14.84
N VAL A 86 5.45 4.36 15.17
CA VAL A 86 4.33 4.29 16.12
C VAL A 86 3.13 3.74 15.37
N CYS A 87 2.65 2.58 15.80
CA CYS A 87 1.40 2.00 15.31
C CYS A 87 0.24 2.84 15.86
N ASP A 88 -0.52 3.49 14.97
CA ASP A 88 -1.76 4.15 15.35
C ASP A 88 -2.90 3.13 15.57
N GLY A 89 -2.65 1.85 15.27
CA GLY A 89 -3.64 0.78 15.37
C GLY A 89 -4.67 0.84 14.24
N ALA A 90 -4.35 1.52 13.13
CA ALA A 90 -5.23 1.60 11.98
C ALA A 90 -5.57 0.22 11.44
N CYS A 91 -6.87 0.01 11.22
CA CYS A 91 -7.40 -1.18 10.59
C CYS A 91 -7.35 -1.02 9.07
N ILE A 92 -6.49 -1.78 8.40
CA ILE A 92 -6.44 -1.87 6.95
C ILE A 92 -7.38 -3.01 6.53
N PRO A 93 -8.56 -2.73 5.95
CA PRO A 93 -9.54 -3.76 5.68
C PRO A 93 -9.12 -4.65 4.51
N ASN A 94 -9.33 -5.96 4.66
CA ASN A 94 -9.21 -6.97 3.59
C ASN A 94 -7.86 -6.98 2.86
N VAL A 95 -6.78 -7.10 3.65
CA VAL A 95 -5.39 -7.03 3.18
C VAL A 95 -4.64 -8.33 3.44
N CYS A 96 -3.66 -8.63 2.59
CA CYS A 96 -2.67 -9.67 2.86
C CYS A 96 -1.51 -9.07 3.65
N GLN A 97 -1.28 -9.59 4.85
CA GLN A 97 -0.23 -9.13 5.75
C GLN A 97 0.79 -10.24 5.94
N CYS A 98 2.08 -9.91 6.10
CA CYS A 98 3.09 -10.92 6.40
C CYS A 98 2.69 -11.73 7.65
N GLN A 99 2.84 -13.05 7.57
CA GLN A 99 2.63 -13.94 8.70
C GLN A 99 3.59 -13.60 9.85
N ARG A 100 3.22 -13.96 11.08
CA ARG A 100 4.11 -13.78 12.24
C ARG A 100 5.46 -14.46 12.00
N GLY A 101 6.54 -13.72 12.26
CA GLY A 101 7.91 -14.17 12.04
C GLY A 101 8.45 -13.86 10.64
N TYR A 102 7.65 -13.29 9.74
CA TYR A 102 8.08 -12.80 8.43
C TYR A 102 8.05 -11.28 8.37
N VAL A 103 8.86 -10.72 7.47
CA VAL A 103 8.95 -9.28 7.22
C VAL A 103 8.87 -8.97 5.74
N ARG A 104 8.32 -7.80 5.41
CA ARG A 104 8.15 -7.39 4.01
C ARG A 104 9.48 -6.90 3.45
N HIS A 105 9.94 -7.56 2.39
CA HIS A 105 11.10 -7.15 1.60
C HIS A 105 10.70 -6.02 0.61
N PRO A 106 11.64 -5.13 0.19
CA PRO A 106 11.34 -4.08 -0.80
C PRO A 106 10.81 -4.60 -2.14
N SER A 107 11.08 -5.86 -2.50
CA SER A 107 10.51 -6.50 -3.68
C SER A 107 9.02 -6.88 -3.53
N GLY A 108 8.42 -6.66 -2.36
CA GLY A 108 7.01 -6.92 -2.07
C GLY A 108 6.70 -8.28 -1.41
N PHE A 109 7.65 -9.21 -1.32
CA PHE A 109 7.46 -10.53 -0.72
C PHE A 109 7.74 -10.55 0.78
N CYS A 110 7.06 -11.44 1.51
CA CYS A 110 7.34 -11.71 2.91
C CYS A 110 8.40 -12.81 3.05
N ILE A 111 9.52 -12.46 3.68
CA ILE A 111 10.68 -13.34 3.88
C ILE A 111 11.03 -13.42 5.36
N ILE A 112 11.85 -14.40 5.73
CA ILE A 112 12.36 -14.47 7.09
C ILE A 112 13.34 -13.31 7.36
N PRO A 113 13.37 -12.75 8.59
CA PRO A 113 14.27 -11.65 8.96
C PRO A 113 15.74 -11.84 8.59
N SER A 114 16.25 -13.07 8.67
CA SER A 114 17.64 -13.40 8.32
C SER A 114 17.97 -13.23 6.84
N ASP A 115 16.94 -13.20 5.97
CA ASP A 115 17.10 -13.09 4.53
C ASP A 115 17.05 -11.64 4.05
N CYS A 116 16.84 -10.67 4.95
CA CYS A 116 17.03 -9.26 4.65
C CYS A 116 18.51 -9.01 4.33
N ARG A 117 18.88 -9.13 3.05
CA ARG A 117 20.26 -8.93 2.60
C ARG A 117 20.66 -7.46 2.81
N PRO A 118 21.78 -7.19 3.49
CA PRO A 118 22.38 -5.87 3.41
C PRO A 118 22.90 -5.65 1.98
N HIS A 119 22.60 -4.50 1.36
CA HIS A 119 23.00 -4.12 -0.01
C HIS A 119 24.53 -4.08 -0.28
N ASN A 120 25.38 -4.56 0.64
CA ASN A 120 26.82 -4.66 0.45
C ASN A 120 27.29 -5.98 -0.22
N LEU A 121 26.40 -6.74 -0.85
CA LEU A 121 26.77 -7.87 -1.72
C LEU A 121 26.43 -7.63 -3.20
N GLY A 122 26.41 -6.36 -3.63
CA GLY A 122 26.08 -5.94 -5.00
C GLY A 122 27.12 -5.08 -5.72
N ARG A 123 28.17 -4.57 -5.06
CA ARG A 123 29.32 -4.00 -5.79
C ARG A 123 30.24 -5.15 -6.19
N ARG A 124 29.95 -5.78 -7.33
CA ARG A 124 30.96 -6.56 -8.06
C ARG A 124 32.18 -5.67 -8.20
N SER A 125 33.27 -6.08 -7.54
CA SER A 125 34.62 -5.62 -7.84
C SER A 125 34.86 -5.91 -9.32
N VAL A 126 34.62 -4.92 -10.18
CA VAL A 126 35.25 -4.90 -11.50
C VAL A 126 36.69 -4.55 -11.21
N ARG A 127 37.52 -5.58 -11.00
CA ARG A 127 38.97 -5.44 -11.10
C ARG A 127 39.25 -4.89 -12.49
N LYS A 128 39.84 -3.70 -12.56
CA LYS A 128 40.49 -3.18 -13.75
C LYS A 128 41.96 -3.02 -13.44
#